data_AF-A0A8T5S5W4-F1
#
_entry.id   AF-A0A8T5S5W4-F1
#
_cell.length_a   1.000
_cell.length_b   1.000
_cell.length_c   1.000
_cell.angle_alpha   90.00
_cell.angle_beta   90.00
_cell.angle_gamma   90.00
#
_symmetry.space_group_name_H-M   'P 1'
#
loop_
_entity.id
_entity.type
_entity.pdbx_description
1 polymer ?
#
loop_
_entity_poly.entity_id
_entity_poly.type
_entity_poly.pdbx_seq_one_letter_code
_entity_poly.pdbx_strand_id
1 'polypeptide(L)'
;HFFGKLKYKYILEELHKEHKIAKWILMILIQVCLYITLLIIGSLLIFSIDILNTILVLLIVGLTGLSILIFAFTRMFPKEEKIADYLTGGFLREHVNVGILVLLVLYFIWGYIFFPIVLPLSILSSNLSFTSRIFINFLINFGSIALLWLVVAPIGLKLPKKESFKDFTHTIGLGRNKSNKRNILLALGLTYVFLLSLIYYTFFLGKLNFYNWFIENPNPSLPFPLSLGWFVFIFMLIPGIWEEIAFRGVILNLQLKKYSNTTAVILNGVIFGLFHLTNLVGGADLYGTLLQVIYASCLGVALAYLYLKTRNLLPCIIIHYSIDSIGQIFLMGTFLNNFNASLFAIFGVGVFPMLLIILLIKVLAKYELIKR
;
A
#
# COMPACT_ATOMS: atom_id res chain seq x y z
N HIS A 1 -1.81 -9.08 -24.98
CA HIS A 1 -1.84 -8.12 -26.10
C HIS A 1 -3.12 -7.24 -26.06
N PHE A 2 -3.65 -6.91 -24.86
CA PHE A 2 -4.96 -6.23 -24.70
C PHE A 2 -4.83 -4.74 -24.27
N PHE A 3 -3.64 -4.29 -23.88
CA PHE A 3 -3.38 -2.90 -23.42
C PHE A 3 -2.35 -2.15 -24.27
N GLY A 4 -1.99 -2.68 -25.44
CA GLY A 4 -0.88 -2.17 -26.26
C GLY A 4 -1.14 -0.86 -27.01
N LYS A 5 -2.37 -0.35 -27.07
CA LYS A 5 -2.76 0.76 -27.97
C LYS A 5 -3.06 2.11 -27.30
N LEU A 6 -2.78 2.26 -26.00
CA LEU A 6 -3.05 3.52 -25.26
C LEU A 6 -1.99 4.61 -25.42
N LYS A 7 -1.00 4.44 -26.32
CA LYS A 7 0.12 5.37 -26.46
C LYS A 7 -0.24 6.71 -27.15
N TYR A 8 -1.42 6.82 -27.74
CA TYR A 8 -1.76 7.88 -28.71
C TYR A 8 -2.77 8.93 -28.21
N LYS A 9 -3.21 8.84 -26.95
CA LYS A 9 -4.20 9.75 -26.36
C LYS A 9 -3.69 11.20 -26.22
N TYR A 10 -2.39 11.39 -25.98
CA TYR A 10 -1.82 12.71 -25.69
C TYR A 10 -1.76 13.64 -26.92
N ILE A 11 -1.82 13.11 -28.13
CA ILE A 11 -1.49 13.86 -29.36
C ILE A 11 -2.75 14.51 -29.97
N LEU A 12 -3.94 13.97 -29.69
CA LEU A 12 -5.22 14.62 -30.02
C LEU A 12 -5.66 15.65 -28.97
N GLU A 13 -5.19 15.54 -27.73
CA GLU A 13 -5.49 16.50 -26.66
C GLU A 13 -4.78 17.85 -26.84
N GLU A 14 -3.77 17.93 -27.71
CA GLU A 14 -3.05 19.19 -28.02
C GLU A 14 -3.64 19.98 -29.19
N LEU A 15 -4.57 19.42 -29.96
CA LEU A 15 -5.18 20.08 -31.12
C LEU A 15 -6.26 21.13 -30.76
N HIS A 16 -6.83 21.06 -29.54
CA HIS A 16 -7.83 22.04 -29.05
C HIS A 16 -7.62 22.35 -27.56
N LYS A 17 -6.53 23.06 -27.24
CA LYS A 17 -6.16 23.41 -25.86
C LYS A 17 -7.24 24.20 -25.11
N GLU A 18 -8.02 25.02 -25.82
CA GLU A 18 -9.03 25.92 -25.24
C GLU A 18 -10.24 25.22 -24.59
N HIS A 19 -10.49 23.95 -24.89
CA HIS A 19 -11.59 23.17 -24.29
C HIS A 19 -11.12 22.00 -23.42
N LYS A 20 -9.81 21.92 -23.16
CA LYS A 20 -9.20 20.81 -22.42
C LYS A 20 -9.83 20.66 -21.04
N ILE A 21 -9.91 21.74 -20.28
CA ILE A 21 -10.46 21.74 -18.92
C ILE A 21 -11.94 21.36 -18.93
N ALA A 22 -12.73 21.95 -19.84
CA ALA A 22 -14.16 21.64 -19.97
C ALA A 22 -14.43 20.17 -20.32
N LYS A 23 -13.61 19.56 -21.19
CA LYS A 23 -13.70 18.12 -21.50
C LYS A 23 -13.33 17.23 -20.32
N TRP A 24 -12.27 17.55 -19.58
CA TRP A 24 -11.90 16.81 -18.37
C TRP A 24 -12.99 16.92 -17.29
N ILE A 25 -13.54 18.12 -17.09
CA ILE A 25 -14.67 18.36 -16.19
C ILE A 25 -15.90 17.55 -16.62
N LEU A 26 -16.25 17.56 -17.91
CA LEU A 26 -17.39 16.80 -18.43
C LEU A 26 -17.18 15.28 -18.29
N MET A 27 -15.98 14.77 -18.55
CA MET A 27 -15.66 13.35 -18.36
C MET A 27 -15.74 12.93 -16.90
N ILE A 28 -15.25 13.77 -15.99
CA ILE A 28 -15.36 13.54 -14.54
C ILE A 28 -16.84 13.58 -14.12
N LEU A 29 -17.61 14.58 -14.58
CA LEU A 29 -19.05 14.69 -14.30
C LEU A 29 -19.82 13.47 -14.79
N ILE A 30 -19.56 12.99 -16.01
CA ILE A 30 -20.21 11.79 -16.55
C ILE A 30 -19.86 10.58 -15.69
N GLN A 31 -18.60 10.38 -15.30
CA GLN A 31 -18.18 9.27 -14.44
C GLN A 31 -18.83 9.34 -13.06
N VAL A 32 -18.89 10.53 -12.47
CA VAL A 32 -19.55 10.78 -11.18
C VAL A 32 -21.05 10.50 -11.29
N CYS A 33 -21.74 10.98 -12.33
CA CYS A 33 -23.17 10.70 -12.55
C CYS A 33 -23.46 9.21 -12.76
N LEU A 34 -22.60 8.50 -13.49
CA LEU A 34 -22.74 7.07 -13.74
C LEU A 34 -22.51 6.26 -12.46
N TYR A 35 -21.53 6.67 -11.66
CA TYR A 35 -21.25 6.11 -10.35
C TYR A 35 -22.39 6.34 -9.36
N ILE A 36 -22.94 7.56 -9.28
CA ILE A 36 -24.10 7.89 -8.44
C ILE A 36 -25.32 7.08 -8.88
N THR A 37 -25.56 6.94 -10.19
CA THR A 37 -26.67 6.12 -10.71
C THR A 37 -26.53 4.66 -10.31
N LEU A 38 -25.33 4.08 -10.44
CA LEU A 38 -25.05 2.70 -10.02
C LEU A 38 -25.18 2.51 -8.51
N LEU A 39 -24.76 3.49 -7.72
CA LEU A 39 -24.97 3.51 -6.28
C LEU A 39 -26.45 3.51 -5.93
N ILE A 40 -27.25 4.41 -6.52
CA ILE A 40 -28.68 4.53 -6.27
C ILE A 40 -29.40 3.23 -6.65
N ILE A 41 -29.14 2.68 -7.84
CA ILE A 41 -29.74 1.42 -8.29
C ILE A 41 -29.30 0.26 -7.39
N GLY A 42 -28.01 0.18 -7.05
CA GLY A 42 -27.49 -0.82 -6.12
C GLY A 42 -28.14 -0.75 -4.75
N SER A 43 -28.31 0.46 -4.21
CA SER A 43 -29.00 0.67 -2.94
C SER A 43 -30.46 0.25 -2.98
N LEU A 44 -31.19 0.62 -4.03
CA LEU A 44 -32.60 0.24 -4.19
C LEU A 44 -32.75 -1.29 -4.26
N LEU A 45 -31.84 -1.98 -4.94
CA LEU A 45 -31.83 -3.45 -5.03
C LEU A 45 -31.55 -4.13 -3.68
N ILE A 46 -30.62 -3.59 -2.87
CA ILE A 46 -30.31 -4.12 -1.52
C ILE A 46 -31.54 -4.09 -0.60
N PHE A 47 -32.39 -3.06 -0.73
CA PHE A 47 -33.59 -2.92 0.08
C PHE A 47 -34.81 -3.69 -0.43
N SER A 48 -34.74 -4.26 -1.64
CA SER A 48 -35.88 -4.94 -2.28
C SER A 48 -35.67 -6.43 -2.57
N ILE A 49 -34.44 -6.95 -2.53
CA ILE A 49 -34.09 -8.36 -2.77
C ILE A 49 -33.04 -8.82 -1.75
N ASP A 50 -32.91 -10.13 -1.50
CA ASP A 50 -31.85 -10.65 -0.62
C ASP A 50 -30.43 -10.28 -1.11
N ILE A 51 -29.49 -10.32 -0.17
CA ILE A 51 -28.11 -9.85 -0.31
C ILE A 51 -27.33 -10.61 -1.40
N LEU A 52 -27.55 -11.91 -1.56
CA LEU A 52 -26.87 -12.76 -2.53
C LEU A 52 -27.30 -12.39 -3.95
N ASN A 53 -28.60 -12.21 -4.15
CA ASN A 53 -29.18 -11.80 -5.42
C ASN A 53 -28.75 -10.38 -5.80
N THR A 54 -28.65 -9.48 -4.81
CA THR A 54 -28.16 -8.11 -5.06
C THR A 54 -26.68 -8.08 -5.46
N ILE A 55 -25.84 -8.88 -4.79
CA ILE A 55 -24.42 -9.03 -5.16
C ILE A 55 -24.29 -9.55 -6.58
N LEU A 56 -25.11 -10.55 -6.97
CA LEU A 56 -25.06 -11.13 -8.31
C LEU A 56 -25.48 -10.12 -9.39
N VAL A 57 -26.54 -9.34 -9.14
CA VAL A 57 -27.00 -8.29 -10.07
C VAL A 57 -25.97 -7.18 -10.20
N LEU A 58 -25.38 -6.72 -9.10
CA LEU A 58 -24.33 -5.69 -9.12
C LEU A 58 -23.05 -6.17 -9.80
N LEU A 59 -22.69 -7.45 -9.64
CA LEU A 59 -21.56 -8.06 -10.34
C LEU A 59 -21.81 -8.08 -11.85
N ILE A 60 -22.99 -8.50 -12.30
CA ILE A 60 -23.34 -8.54 -13.72
C ILE A 60 -23.35 -7.13 -14.31
N VAL A 61 -24.01 -6.17 -13.66
CA VAL A 61 -24.06 -4.76 -14.11
C VAL A 61 -22.65 -4.15 -14.13
N GLY A 62 -21.83 -4.43 -13.13
CA GLY A 62 -20.43 -3.98 -13.06
C GLY A 62 -19.57 -4.57 -14.18
N LEU A 63 -19.72 -5.87 -14.47
CA LEU A 63 -19.02 -6.53 -15.58
C LEU A 63 -19.49 -6.01 -16.94
N THR A 64 -20.80 -5.83 -17.14
CA THR A 64 -21.35 -5.24 -18.36
C THR A 64 -20.88 -3.80 -18.55
N GLY A 65 -20.90 -2.98 -17.50
CA GLY A 65 -20.38 -1.62 -17.51
C GLY A 65 -18.89 -1.56 -17.84
N LEU A 66 -18.09 -2.45 -17.25
CA LEU A 66 -16.65 -2.57 -17.56
C LEU A 66 -16.43 -3.02 -19.01
N SER A 67 -17.21 -3.97 -19.53
CA SER A 67 -17.13 -4.42 -20.93
C SER A 67 -17.51 -3.32 -21.91
N ILE A 68 -18.58 -2.57 -21.65
CA ILE A 68 -19.00 -1.41 -22.47
C ILE A 68 -17.95 -0.31 -22.41
N LEU A 69 -17.41 -0.03 -21.23
CA LEU A 69 -16.32 0.94 -21.07
C LEU A 69 -15.11 0.51 -21.90
N ILE A 70 -14.63 -0.73 -21.78
CA ILE A 70 -13.53 -1.26 -22.58
C ILE A 70 -13.83 -1.19 -24.08
N PHE A 71 -15.05 -1.56 -24.51
CA PHE A 71 -15.48 -1.50 -25.90
C PHE A 71 -15.49 -0.06 -26.46
N ALA A 72 -16.10 0.88 -25.73
CA ALA A 72 -16.14 2.29 -26.12
C ALA A 72 -14.73 2.89 -26.13
N PHE A 73 -13.95 2.65 -25.07
CA PHE A 73 -12.58 3.16 -24.95
C PHE A 73 -11.67 2.62 -26.06
N THR A 74 -11.83 1.36 -26.47
CA THR A 74 -11.01 0.79 -27.56
C THR A 74 -11.39 1.30 -28.95
N ARG A 75 -12.60 1.82 -29.16
CA ARG A 75 -13.06 2.37 -30.44
C ARG A 75 -13.00 3.89 -30.56
N MET A 76 -12.87 4.62 -29.46
CA MET A 76 -12.78 6.09 -29.45
C MET A 76 -11.42 6.64 -29.93
N PHE A 77 -10.41 5.81 -30.21
CA PHE A 77 -9.07 6.25 -30.64
C PHE A 77 -8.77 5.87 -32.10
N PRO A 78 -8.14 6.77 -32.89
CA PRO A 78 -7.75 6.46 -34.26
C PRO A 78 -6.63 5.42 -34.32
N LYS A 79 -6.56 4.72 -35.46
CA LYS A 79 -5.61 3.63 -35.71
C LYS A 79 -4.18 4.15 -35.87
N GLU A 80 -3.21 3.32 -35.49
CA GLU A 80 -1.76 3.61 -35.30
C GLU A 80 -1.02 4.28 -36.48
N GLU A 81 -1.57 4.26 -37.69
CA GLU A 81 -0.84 4.65 -38.92
C GLU A 81 -0.54 6.15 -39.07
N LYS A 82 -1.02 7.03 -38.18
CA LYS A 82 -0.91 8.50 -38.38
C LYS A 82 -0.02 9.27 -37.40
N ILE A 83 0.63 8.65 -36.40
CA ILE A 83 1.28 9.45 -35.34
C ILE A 83 2.58 8.81 -34.82
N ALA A 84 3.70 9.08 -35.48
CA ALA A 84 4.98 8.41 -35.22
C ALA A 84 5.82 9.01 -34.07
N ASP A 85 5.74 10.32 -33.76
CA ASP A 85 6.85 10.96 -33.01
C ASP A 85 6.47 11.75 -31.75
N TYR A 86 5.98 11.08 -30.69
CA TYR A 86 5.91 11.71 -29.35
C TYR A 86 6.41 10.80 -28.22
N LEU A 87 7.40 11.31 -27.46
CA LEU A 87 8.06 10.69 -26.30
C LEU A 87 7.26 10.91 -24.99
N THR A 88 5.98 10.54 -24.94
CA THR A 88 5.19 10.71 -23.72
C THR A 88 5.28 9.48 -22.80
N GLY A 89 6.04 9.62 -21.70
CA GLY A 89 6.16 8.61 -20.64
C GLY A 89 7.53 8.54 -19.94
N GLY A 90 8.49 9.38 -20.33
CA GLY A 90 9.82 9.47 -19.70
C GLY A 90 9.90 10.45 -18.54
N PHE A 91 9.09 11.51 -18.53
CA PHE A 91 9.28 12.67 -17.64
C PHE A 91 9.40 12.30 -16.14
N LEU A 92 8.41 11.61 -15.56
CA LEU A 92 8.46 11.24 -14.12
C LEU A 92 9.58 10.24 -13.80
N ARG A 93 10.04 9.49 -14.81
CA ARG A 93 11.11 8.50 -14.68
C ARG A 93 12.49 9.14 -14.77
N GLU A 94 12.62 10.20 -15.56
CA GLU A 94 13.84 11.00 -15.74
C GLU A 94 13.98 12.03 -14.61
N HIS A 95 12.86 12.58 -14.12
CA HIS A 95 12.80 13.43 -12.95
C HIS A 95 12.39 12.64 -11.71
N VAL A 96 13.28 11.76 -11.25
CA VAL A 96 13.04 10.80 -10.15
C VAL A 96 12.35 11.43 -8.93
N ASN A 97 12.80 12.61 -8.46
CA ASN A 97 12.20 13.25 -7.27
C ASN A 97 10.76 13.71 -7.51
N VAL A 98 10.45 14.20 -8.71
CA VAL A 98 9.08 14.59 -9.10
C VAL A 98 8.21 13.34 -9.22
N GLY A 99 8.74 12.26 -9.81
CA GLY A 99 8.05 10.97 -9.86
C GLY A 99 7.69 10.43 -8.48
N ILE A 100 8.62 10.50 -7.52
CA ILE A 100 8.37 10.09 -6.13
C ILE A 100 7.31 10.97 -5.49
N LEU A 101 7.41 12.30 -5.63
CA LEU A 101 6.41 13.23 -5.07
C LEU A 101 5.00 12.94 -5.60
N VAL A 102 4.86 12.73 -6.91
CA VAL A 102 3.58 12.36 -7.53
C VAL A 102 3.05 11.05 -6.95
N LEU A 103 3.89 10.03 -6.81
CA LEU A 103 3.48 8.74 -6.22
C LEU A 103 3.01 8.88 -4.77
N LEU A 104 3.70 9.68 -3.95
CA LEU A 104 3.32 9.93 -2.55
C LEU A 104 2.00 10.70 -2.45
N VAL A 105 1.80 11.71 -3.28
CA VAL A 105 0.55 12.48 -3.35
C VAL A 105 -0.60 11.59 -3.80
N LEU A 106 -0.40 10.75 -4.82
CA LEU A 106 -1.42 9.79 -5.25
C LEU A 106 -1.72 8.78 -4.13
N TYR A 107 -0.71 8.27 -3.43
CA TYR A 107 -0.95 7.34 -2.33
C TYR A 107 -1.77 7.99 -1.21
N PHE A 108 -1.44 9.23 -0.83
CA PHE A 108 -2.22 10.01 0.12
C PHE A 108 -3.68 10.24 -0.34
N ILE A 109 -3.88 10.68 -1.58
CA ILE A 109 -5.22 10.92 -2.14
C ILE A 109 -6.04 9.64 -2.15
N TRP A 110 -5.48 8.51 -2.57
CA TRP A 110 -6.19 7.23 -2.59
C TRP A 110 -6.52 6.73 -1.18
N GLY A 111 -5.60 6.89 -0.24
CA GLY A 111 -5.77 6.45 1.15
C GLY A 111 -6.81 7.28 1.93
N TYR A 112 -6.81 8.60 1.76
CA TYR A 112 -7.55 9.52 2.65
C TYR A 112 -8.65 10.34 1.98
N ILE A 113 -8.63 10.55 0.66
CA ILE A 113 -9.58 11.45 -0.03
C ILE A 113 -10.54 10.67 -0.91
N PHE A 114 -10.02 9.76 -1.74
CA PHE A 114 -10.84 8.94 -2.62
C PHE A 114 -11.73 7.98 -1.81
N PHE A 115 -11.23 7.45 -0.70
CA PHE A 115 -11.95 6.48 0.13
C PHE A 115 -13.20 7.05 0.84
N PRO A 116 -13.18 8.25 1.48
CA PRO A 116 -14.39 8.85 2.03
C PRO A 116 -15.42 9.29 0.98
N ILE A 117 -14.96 9.75 -0.19
CA ILE A 117 -15.84 10.28 -1.26
C ILE A 117 -16.56 9.14 -2.02
N VAL A 118 -15.95 7.95 -2.12
CA VAL A 118 -16.50 6.75 -2.76
C VAL A 118 -17.42 5.96 -1.79
N LEU A 119 -17.78 6.54 -0.64
CA LEU A 119 -18.56 5.83 0.37
C LEU A 119 -19.85 6.56 0.77
N PRO A 120 -20.95 6.41 0.01
CA PRO A 120 -22.30 6.42 0.58
C PRO A 120 -22.68 5.02 1.14
N LEU A 121 -21.77 4.04 1.11
CA LEU A 121 -22.01 2.69 1.66
C LEU A 121 -22.10 2.66 3.20
N SER A 122 -21.60 3.69 3.89
CA SER A 122 -21.85 3.88 5.33
C SER A 122 -23.32 4.19 5.63
N ILE A 123 -24.02 4.85 4.70
CA ILE A 123 -25.46 5.15 4.78
C ILE A 123 -26.31 3.90 4.46
N LEU A 124 -25.78 3.00 3.63
CA LEU A 124 -26.42 1.72 3.27
C LEU A 124 -26.23 0.58 4.28
N SER A 125 -25.42 0.79 5.32
CA SER A 125 -24.92 -0.29 6.20
C SER A 125 -25.29 -0.15 7.68
N SER A 126 -26.26 0.70 8.03
CA SER A 126 -26.76 0.83 9.41
C SER A 126 -27.27 -0.50 9.98
N ASN A 127 -27.76 -1.41 9.12
CA ASN A 127 -28.28 -2.72 9.49
C ASN A 127 -27.23 -3.85 9.48
N LEU A 128 -26.00 -3.59 9.03
CA LEU A 128 -24.96 -4.61 8.99
C LEU A 128 -24.30 -4.79 10.37
N SER A 129 -23.76 -5.99 10.63
CA SER A 129 -22.90 -6.18 11.81
C SER A 129 -21.63 -5.34 11.69
N PHE A 130 -21.00 -5.00 12.82
CA PHE A 130 -19.72 -4.28 12.81
C PHE A 130 -18.65 -5.04 12.03
N THR A 131 -18.57 -6.36 12.22
CA THR A 131 -17.66 -7.26 11.48
C THR A 131 -17.88 -7.17 9.97
N SER A 132 -19.13 -7.17 9.50
CA SER A 132 -19.44 -7.02 8.08
C SER A 132 -18.97 -5.67 7.52
N ARG A 133 -19.15 -4.58 8.28
CA ARG A 133 -18.69 -3.24 7.86
C ARG A 133 -17.17 -3.17 7.72
N ILE A 134 -16.41 -3.68 8.69
CA ILE A 134 -14.94 -3.65 8.60
C ILE A 134 -14.41 -4.56 7.47
N PHE A 135 -15.07 -5.68 7.17
CA PHE A 135 -14.73 -6.52 6.01
C PHE A 135 -14.97 -5.81 4.67
N ILE A 136 -16.13 -5.18 4.51
CA ILE A 136 -16.45 -4.44 3.28
C ILE A 136 -15.45 -3.29 3.10
N ASN A 137 -15.18 -2.53 4.18
CA ASN A 137 -14.19 -1.46 4.15
C ASN A 137 -12.80 -1.98 3.79
N PHE A 138 -12.38 -3.12 4.34
CA PHE A 138 -11.12 -3.76 3.99
C PHE A 138 -11.07 -4.12 2.50
N LEU A 139 -12.08 -4.80 1.95
CA LEU A 139 -12.08 -5.21 0.54
C LEU A 139 -12.00 -4.02 -0.41
N ILE A 140 -12.76 -2.96 -0.12
CA ILE A 140 -12.76 -1.72 -0.91
C ILE A 140 -11.38 -1.04 -0.82
N ASN A 141 -10.84 -0.88 0.39
CA ASN A 141 -9.56 -0.22 0.60
C ASN A 141 -8.41 -1.01 -0.05
N PHE A 142 -8.35 -2.31 0.21
CA PHE A 142 -7.37 -3.23 -0.36
C PHE A 142 -7.42 -3.24 -1.89
N GLY A 143 -8.62 -3.33 -2.47
CA GLY A 143 -8.82 -3.30 -3.92
C GLY A 143 -8.48 -1.94 -4.56
N SER A 144 -8.83 -0.83 -3.89
CA SER A 144 -8.51 0.52 -4.36
C SER A 144 -7.00 0.77 -4.42
N ILE A 145 -6.28 0.39 -3.36
CA ILE A 145 -4.82 0.52 -3.32
C ILE A 145 -4.16 -0.45 -4.32
N ALA A 146 -4.76 -1.62 -4.57
CA ALA A 146 -4.33 -2.52 -5.64
C ALA A 146 -4.40 -1.86 -7.02
N LEU A 147 -5.48 -1.13 -7.33
CA LEU A 147 -5.60 -0.39 -8.58
C LEU A 147 -4.51 0.67 -8.72
N LEU A 148 -4.20 1.39 -7.64
CA LEU A 148 -3.11 2.37 -7.65
C LEU A 148 -1.77 1.71 -8.02
N TRP A 149 -1.38 0.66 -7.30
CA TRP A 149 -0.03 0.10 -7.41
C TRP A 149 0.16 -0.93 -8.52
N LEU A 150 -0.90 -1.62 -8.95
CA LEU A 150 -0.83 -2.65 -9.99
C LEU A 150 -1.32 -2.16 -11.36
N VAL A 151 -2.03 -1.02 -11.43
CA VAL A 151 -2.55 -0.47 -12.69
C VAL A 151 -2.08 0.95 -12.92
N VAL A 152 -2.40 1.90 -12.04
CA VAL A 152 -2.12 3.33 -12.26
C VAL A 152 -0.61 3.60 -12.31
N ALA A 153 0.17 3.13 -11.33
CA ALA A 153 1.61 3.32 -11.30
C ALA A 153 2.34 2.64 -12.49
N PRO A 154 2.14 1.35 -12.79
CA PRO A 154 2.86 0.69 -13.88
C PRO A 154 2.35 1.00 -15.28
N ILE A 155 1.04 1.12 -15.48
CA ILE A 155 0.45 1.30 -16.82
C ILE A 155 0.20 2.79 -17.11
N GLY A 156 -0.37 3.51 -16.14
CA GLY A 156 -0.67 4.93 -16.27
C GLY A 156 0.60 5.79 -16.24
N LEU A 157 1.42 5.63 -15.20
CA LEU A 157 2.63 6.44 -15.01
C LEU A 157 3.89 5.82 -15.64
N LYS A 158 3.85 4.54 -16.01
CA LYS A 158 5.01 3.79 -16.56
C LYS A 158 6.20 3.76 -15.58
N LEU A 159 5.89 3.63 -14.28
CA LEU A 159 6.85 3.58 -13.18
C LEU A 159 6.93 2.17 -12.56
N PRO A 160 8.11 1.76 -12.06
CA PRO A 160 9.36 2.52 -12.10
C PRO A 160 10.01 2.48 -13.50
N LYS A 161 9.59 1.59 -14.40
CA LYS A 161 10.10 1.46 -15.77
C LYS A 161 8.94 1.28 -16.75
N LYS A 162 9.21 1.53 -18.04
CA LYS A 162 8.25 1.26 -19.11
C LYS A 162 8.34 -0.21 -19.48
N GLU A 163 7.41 -0.99 -18.95
CA GLU A 163 7.49 -2.45 -18.93
C GLU A 163 6.08 -3.04 -19.06
N SER A 164 5.96 -4.28 -19.57
CA SER A 164 4.67 -4.99 -19.51
C SER A 164 4.33 -5.30 -18.05
N PHE A 165 3.09 -5.69 -17.73
CA PHE A 165 2.72 -6.05 -16.36
C PHE A 165 3.59 -7.19 -15.79
N LYS A 166 3.97 -8.16 -16.62
CA LYS A 166 4.89 -9.25 -16.24
C LYS A 166 6.29 -8.73 -15.94
N ASP A 167 6.78 -7.79 -16.73
CA ASP A 167 8.10 -7.19 -16.52
C ASP A 167 8.09 -6.29 -15.27
N PHE A 168 6.99 -5.58 -15.03
CA PHE A 168 6.78 -4.78 -13.82
C PHE A 168 6.86 -5.64 -12.56
N THR A 169 6.12 -6.76 -12.49
CA THR A 169 6.17 -7.66 -11.32
C THR A 169 7.56 -8.25 -11.10
N HIS A 170 8.32 -8.47 -12.17
CA HIS A 170 9.72 -8.86 -12.08
C HIS A 170 10.63 -7.73 -11.57
N THR A 171 10.44 -6.51 -12.06
CA THR A 171 11.20 -5.31 -11.65
C THR A 171 10.99 -4.97 -10.18
N ILE A 172 9.74 -5.03 -9.71
CA ILE A 172 9.45 -4.78 -8.29
C ILE A 172 9.78 -6.00 -7.42
N GLY A 173 10.06 -7.17 -7.99
CA GLY A 173 10.50 -8.34 -7.24
C GLY A 173 9.38 -9.20 -6.64
N LEU A 174 8.15 -9.13 -7.19
CA LEU A 174 7.05 -10.06 -6.87
C LEU A 174 7.17 -11.41 -7.63
N GLY A 175 7.89 -11.45 -8.76
CA GLY A 175 7.93 -12.62 -9.66
C GLY A 175 9.15 -13.55 -9.57
N ARG A 176 10.06 -13.40 -8.60
CA ARG A 176 11.30 -14.21 -8.53
C ARG A 176 11.08 -15.52 -7.77
N ASN A 177 11.04 -16.64 -8.50
CA ASN A 177 10.69 -17.97 -7.96
C ASN A 177 11.88 -18.82 -7.44
N LYS A 178 13.14 -18.38 -7.62
CA LYS A 178 14.30 -19.28 -7.40
C LYS A 178 14.64 -19.57 -5.93
N SER A 179 13.97 -18.96 -4.93
CA SER A 179 14.28 -19.26 -3.51
C SER A 179 13.19 -18.84 -2.49
N ASN A 180 11.92 -19.17 -2.72
CA ASN A 180 10.83 -18.77 -1.81
C ASN A 180 11.02 -19.33 -0.38
N LYS A 181 11.47 -20.60 -0.25
CA LYS A 181 11.73 -21.20 1.07
C LYS A 181 12.76 -20.42 1.88
N ARG A 182 13.90 -20.05 1.27
CA ARG A 182 14.94 -19.26 1.94
C ARG A 182 14.43 -17.88 2.34
N ASN A 183 13.70 -17.20 1.46
CA ASN A 183 13.20 -15.87 1.74
C ASN A 183 12.13 -15.88 2.84
N ILE A 184 11.29 -16.91 2.88
CA ILE A 184 10.33 -17.13 3.98
C ILE A 184 11.08 -17.38 5.29
N LEU A 185 12.07 -18.28 5.32
CA LEU A 185 12.88 -18.54 6.51
C LEU A 185 13.63 -17.31 6.99
N LEU A 186 14.19 -16.52 6.07
CA LEU A 186 14.82 -15.24 6.37
C LEU A 186 13.83 -14.29 7.04
N ALA A 187 12.64 -14.12 6.46
CA ALA A 187 11.62 -13.25 7.02
C ALA A 187 11.17 -13.71 8.41
N LEU A 188 10.95 -15.01 8.62
CA LEU A 188 10.60 -15.58 9.93
C LEU A 188 11.71 -15.34 10.96
N GLY A 189 12.98 -15.52 10.57
CA GLY A 189 14.13 -15.24 11.43
C GLY A 189 14.23 -13.76 11.81
N LEU A 190 13.96 -12.85 10.86
CA LEU A 190 13.94 -11.42 11.12
C LEU A 190 12.76 -11.01 12.02
N THR A 191 11.57 -11.59 11.80
CA THR A 191 10.40 -11.42 12.68
C THR A 191 10.74 -11.86 14.11
N TYR A 192 11.36 -13.03 14.27
CA TYR A 192 11.75 -13.53 15.58
C TYR A 192 12.68 -12.56 16.32
N VAL A 193 13.70 -12.06 15.62
CA VAL A 193 14.65 -11.07 16.17
C VAL A 193 13.94 -9.76 16.55
N PHE A 194 13.00 -9.29 15.73
CA PHE A 194 12.18 -8.12 16.04
C PHE A 194 11.34 -8.34 17.31
N LEU A 195 10.65 -9.48 17.43
CA LEU A 195 9.83 -9.81 18.60
C LEU A 195 10.66 -9.93 19.88
N LEU A 196 11.86 -10.52 19.81
CA LEU A 196 12.78 -10.57 20.95
C LEU A 196 13.17 -9.16 21.41
N SER A 197 13.43 -8.24 20.47
CA SER A 197 13.69 -6.84 20.81
C SER A 197 12.51 -6.20 21.54
N LEU A 198 11.29 -6.37 21.02
CA LEU A 198 10.09 -5.84 21.67
C LEU A 198 9.94 -6.39 23.10
N ILE A 199 10.01 -7.71 23.26
CA ILE A 199 9.87 -8.36 24.57
C ILE A 199 10.93 -7.86 25.54
N TYR A 200 12.20 -7.84 25.12
CA TYR A 200 13.31 -7.37 25.96
C TYR A 200 13.12 -5.93 26.42
N TYR A 201 12.85 -5.00 25.50
CA TYR A 201 12.68 -3.59 25.86
C TYR A 201 11.40 -3.33 26.66
N THR A 202 10.33 -4.09 26.44
CA THR A 202 9.11 -4.00 27.27
C THR A 202 9.41 -4.41 28.71
N PHE A 203 10.15 -5.50 28.95
CA PHE A 203 10.55 -5.89 30.31
C PHE A 203 11.54 -4.90 30.94
N PHE A 204 12.44 -4.33 30.14
CA PHE A 204 13.47 -3.42 30.64
C PHE A 204 12.89 -2.04 31.03
N LEU A 205 11.94 -1.51 30.25
CA LEU A 205 11.43 -0.14 30.40
C LEU A 205 10.01 -0.08 31.01
N GLY A 206 9.35 -1.22 31.15
CA GLY A 206 7.96 -1.29 31.61
C GLY A 206 7.57 -2.70 32.06
N LYS A 207 6.29 -3.04 31.84
CA LYS A 207 5.72 -4.34 32.17
C LYS A 207 4.93 -4.87 30.98
N LEU A 208 5.24 -6.09 30.58
CA LEU A 208 4.51 -6.78 29.52
C LEU A 208 3.16 -7.26 30.06
N ASN A 209 2.08 -6.82 29.44
CA ASN A 209 0.74 -7.31 29.73
C ASN A 209 0.23 -8.05 28.49
N PHE A 210 -0.23 -9.29 28.70
CA PHE A 210 -0.89 -10.05 27.64
C PHE A 210 -2.39 -9.95 27.83
N TYR A 211 -3.06 -9.45 26.80
CA TYR A 211 -4.50 -9.32 26.73
C TYR A 211 -5.00 -10.17 25.54
N ASN A 212 -6.11 -10.88 25.72
CA ASN A 212 -6.64 -11.80 24.72
C ASN A 212 -7.51 -11.13 23.64
N TRP A 213 -7.51 -9.80 23.56
CA TRP A 213 -8.36 -9.02 22.64
C TRP A 213 -8.22 -9.47 21.18
N PHE A 214 -7.03 -9.89 20.74
CA PHE A 214 -6.76 -10.32 19.37
C PHE A 214 -7.39 -11.69 19.02
N ILE A 215 -7.95 -12.40 20.00
CA ILE A 215 -8.73 -13.64 19.80
C ILE A 215 -10.24 -13.36 19.93
N GLU A 216 -10.60 -12.22 20.53
CA GLU A 216 -11.99 -11.80 20.69
C GLU A 216 -12.59 -11.30 19.37
N ASN A 217 -13.92 -11.25 19.32
CA ASN A 217 -14.64 -10.72 18.16
C ASN A 217 -14.48 -9.20 18.03
N PRO A 218 -14.49 -8.66 16.79
CA PRO A 218 -14.48 -7.21 16.58
C PRO A 218 -15.58 -6.50 17.38
N ASN A 219 -15.21 -5.46 18.11
CA ASN A 219 -16.10 -4.74 19.02
C ASN A 219 -15.99 -3.22 18.79
N PRO A 220 -17.06 -2.55 18.31
CA PRO A 220 -17.03 -1.12 18.03
C PRO A 220 -16.95 -0.25 19.29
N SER A 221 -17.14 -0.83 20.48
CA SER A 221 -17.11 -0.12 21.76
C SER A 221 -15.69 0.08 22.29
N LEU A 222 -14.70 -0.60 21.71
CA LEU A 222 -13.29 -0.48 22.06
C LEU A 222 -12.59 0.53 21.13
N PRO A 223 -11.50 1.18 21.57
CA PRO A 223 -10.70 2.03 20.70
C PRO A 223 -9.92 1.19 19.67
N PHE A 224 -9.54 1.80 18.55
CA PHE A 224 -8.59 1.19 17.63
C PHE A 224 -7.20 1.04 18.31
N PRO A 225 -6.44 -0.05 18.08
CA PRO A 225 -6.75 -1.22 17.25
C PRO A 225 -7.54 -2.34 17.97
N LEU A 226 -7.77 -2.22 19.29
CA LEU A 226 -8.50 -3.22 20.10
C LEU A 226 -9.87 -3.56 19.50
N SER A 227 -10.54 -2.59 18.89
CA SER A 227 -11.83 -2.76 18.21
C SER A 227 -11.82 -3.83 17.13
N LEU A 228 -10.67 -4.15 16.53
CA LEU A 228 -10.58 -5.11 15.44
C LEU A 228 -10.64 -6.56 15.92
N GLY A 229 -10.31 -6.86 17.17
CA GLY A 229 -10.20 -8.24 17.65
C GLY A 229 -9.31 -9.10 16.74
N TRP A 230 -9.75 -10.31 16.41
CA TRP A 230 -9.05 -11.19 15.45
C TRP A 230 -8.91 -10.62 14.03
N PHE A 231 -9.74 -9.64 13.65
CA PHE A 231 -9.69 -9.03 12.32
C PHE A 231 -8.39 -8.22 12.10
N VAL A 232 -7.63 -7.91 13.15
CA VAL A 232 -6.33 -7.25 13.03
C VAL A 232 -5.39 -8.00 12.07
N PHE A 233 -5.39 -9.34 12.07
CA PHE A 233 -4.55 -10.14 11.18
C PHE A 233 -4.95 -10.01 9.70
N ILE A 234 -6.21 -9.69 9.40
CA ILE A 234 -6.65 -9.42 8.04
C ILE A 234 -6.35 -7.97 7.67
N PHE A 235 -6.70 -7.04 8.56
CA PHE A 235 -6.53 -5.60 8.36
C PHE A 235 -5.07 -5.23 8.03
N MET A 236 -4.11 -5.83 8.73
CA MET A 236 -2.67 -5.54 8.57
C MET A 236 -2.08 -6.09 7.26
N LEU A 237 -2.85 -6.83 6.46
CA LEU A 237 -2.44 -7.16 5.08
C LEU A 237 -2.36 -5.91 4.20
N ILE A 238 -3.15 -4.85 4.50
CA ILE A 238 -3.11 -3.60 3.73
C ILE A 238 -1.72 -2.96 3.82
N PRO A 239 -1.22 -2.54 5.00
CA PRO A 239 0.12 -1.95 5.09
C PRO A 239 1.21 -2.96 4.71
N GLY A 240 1.13 -4.20 5.22
CA GLY A 240 2.15 -5.22 4.99
C GLY A 240 2.40 -5.56 3.52
N ILE A 241 1.37 -5.49 2.66
CA ILE A 241 1.53 -5.73 1.20
C ILE A 241 1.75 -4.41 0.47
N TRP A 242 0.85 -3.44 0.64
CA TRP A 242 0.80 -2.29 -0.24
C TRP A 242 1.90 -1.27 0.03
N GLU A 243 2.32 -1.09 1.27
CA GLU A 243 3.45 -0.22 1.57
C GLU A 243 4.77 -0.81 1.07
N GLU A 244 4.92 -2.13 1.10
CA GLU A 244 6.11 -2.78 0.52
C GLU A 244 6.15 -2.64 -1.00
N ILE A 245 5.02 -2.83 -1.69
CA ILE A 245 4.92 -2.60 -3.13
C ILE A 245 5.21 -1.12 -3.45
N ALA A 246 4.64 -0.19 -2.70
CA ALA A 246 4.83 1.24 -2.87
C ALA A 246 6.29 1.65 -2.68
N PHE A 247 6.83 1.41 -1.49
CA PHE A 247 8.11 1.95 -1.05
C PHE A 247 9.28 1.14 -1.56
N ARG A 248 9.26 -0.19 -1.46
CA ARG A 248 10.39 -1.06 -1.84
C ARG A 248 10.27 -1.48 -3.30
N GLY A 249 9.06 -1.77 -3.74
CA GLY A 249 8.78 -2.15 -5.13
C GLY A 249 8.97 -0.99 -6.09
N VAL A 250 8.25 0.12 -5.92
CA VAL A 250 8.22 1.22 -6.91
C VAL A 250 9.20 2.33 -6.57
N ILE A 251 9.06 2.96 -5.40
CA ILE A 251 9.82 4.17 -5.02
C ILE A 251 11.32 3.89 -4.93
N LEU A 252 11.73 2.82 -4.25
CA LEU A 252 13.14 2.44 -4.11
C LEU A 252 13.78 2.13 -5.47
N ASN A 253 13.08 1.39 -6.35
CA ASN A 253 13.57 1.15 -7.71
C ASN A 253 13.70 2.43 -8.55
N LEU A 254 12.91 3.47 -8.25
CA LEU A 254 13.06 4.78 -8.86
C LEU A 254 14.26 5.54 -8.27
N GLN A 255 14.43 5.52 -6.94
CA GLN A 255 15.57 6.13 -6.24
C GLN A 255 16.91 5.55 -6.70
N LEU A 256 16.99 4.23 -6.91
CA LEU A 256 18.20 3.52 -7.37
C LEU A 256 18.67 3.92 -8.78
N LYS A 257 17.86 4.68 -9.53
CA LYS A 257 18.29 5.24 -10.83
C LYS A 257 19.10 6.52 -10.71
N LYS A 258 18.93 7.25 -9.61
CA LYS A 258 19.54 8.56 -9.37
C LYS A 258 20.57 8.54 -8.25
N TYR A 259 20.34 7.73 -7.22
CA TYR A 259 21.13 7.74 -6.00
C TYR A 259 21.96 6.48 -5.85
N SER A 260 23.06 6.57 -5.10
CA SER A 260 23.83 5.40 -4.67
C SER A 260 22.95 4.42 -3.88
N ASN A 261 23.34 3.15 -3.83
CA ASN A 261 22.62 2.14 -3.04
C ASN A 261 22.38 2.57 -1.59
N THR A 262 23.40 3.13 -0.93
CA THR A 262 23.32 3.59 0.46
C THR A 262 22.36 4.77 0.60
N THR A 263 22.50 5.78 -0.26
CA THR A 263 21.63 6.96 -0.24
C THR A 263 20.18 6.59 -0.54
N ALA A 264 19.94 5.71 -1.51
CA ALA A 264 18.59 5.24 -1.84
C ALA A 264 17.94 4.51 -0.68
N VAL A 265 18.66 3.63 0.02
CA VAL A 265 18.17 2.90 1.20
C VAL A 265 17.80 3.85 2.34
N ILE A 266 18.69 4.81 2.66
CA ILE A 266 18.44 5.79 3.72
C ILE A 266 17.24 6.67 3.36
N LEU A 267 17.22 7.21 2.14
CA LEU A 267 16.14 8.09 1.68
C LEU A 267 14.80 7.35 1.62
N ASN A 268 14.77 6.08 1.22
CA ASN A 268 13.56 5.27 1.23
C ASN A 268 12.99 5.12 2.63
N GLY A 269 13.84 4.80 3.61
CA GLY A 269 13.43 4.67 5.01
C GLY A 269 12.90 5.99 5.58
N VAL A 270 13.60 7.10 5.38
CA VAL A 270 13.16 8.42 5.86
C VAL A 270 11.84 8.85 5.23
N ILE A 271 11.66 8.68 3.91
CA ILE A 271 10.39 9.01 3.25
C ILE A 271 9.27 8.09 3.76
N PHE A 272 9.54 6.82 4.00
CA PHE A 272 8.59 5.88 4.58
C PHE A 272 8.13 6.33 5.99
N GLY A 273 9.06 6.69 6.87
CA GLY A 273 8.71 7.23 8.18
C GLY A 273 7.93 8.54 8.08
N LEU A 274 8.37 9.51 7.26
CA LEU A 274 7.67 10.78 7.07
C LEU A 274 6.25 10.61 6.51
N PHE A 275 6.00 9.59 5.69
CA PHE A 275 4.66 9.33 5.15
C PHE A 275 3.64 9.04 6.25
N HIS A 276 4.07 8.55 7.42
CA HIS A 276 3.19 8.31 8.56
C HIS A 276 2.63 9.58 9.19
N LEU A 277 3.17 10.78 8.88
CA LEU A 277 2.54 12.05 9.26
C LEU A 277 1.10 12.17 8.71
N THR A 278 0.77 11.41 7.66
CA THR A 278 -0.59 11.35 7.11
C THR A 278 -1.60 10.74 8.09
N ASN A 279 -1.14 9.97 9.09
CA ASN A 279 -2.01 9.45 10.16
C ASN A 279 -2.66 10.56 10.99
N LEU A 280 -2.07 11.76 11.06
CA LEU A 280 -2.68 12.93 11.68
C LEU A 280 -4.00 13.32 11.00
N VAL A 281 -4.09 13.14 9.67
CA VAL A 281 -5.33 13.37 8.90
C VAL A 281 -6.40 12.33 9.28
N GLY A 282 -5.98 11.12 9.65
CA GLY A 282 -6.85 10.07 10.18
C GLY A 282 -7.24 10.23 11.65
N GLY A 283 -6.79 11.30 12.33
CA GLY A 283 -7.11 11.59 13.74
C GLY A 283 -6.15 10.98 14.76
N ALA A 284 -4.98 10.46 14.35
CA ALA A 284 -3.95 10.03 15.29
C ALA A 284 -3.37 11.20 16.08
N ASP A 285 -2.88 10.95 17.29
CA ASP A 285 -2.27 11.99 18.12
C ASP A 285 -0.86 12.39 17.61
N LEU A 286 -0.46 13.64 17.88
CA LEU A 286 0.81 14.17 17.39
C LEU A 286 2.02 13.45 17.98
N TYR A 287 1.99 13.15 19.28
CA TYR A 287 3.15 12.61 19.99
C TYR A 287 3.47 11.19 19.53
N GLY A 288 2.47 10.31 19.51
CA GLY A 288 2.57 8.95 18.99
C GLY A 288 3.00 8.94 17.52
N THR A 289 2.43 9.84 16.70
CA THR A 289 2.79 9.94 15.29
C THR A 289 4.24 10.36 15.09
N LEU A 290 4.79 11.30 15.87
CA LEU A 290 6.19 11.69 15.77
C LEU A 290 7.14 10.54 16.16
N LEU A 291 6.80 9.76 17.20
CA LEU A 291 7.55 8.55 17.53
C LEU A 291 7.48 7.52 16.40
N GLN A 292 6.31 7.36 15.77
CA GLN A 292 6.11 6.52 14.60
C GLN A 292 6.99 6.92 13.43
N VAL A 293 7.08 8.21 13.12
CA VAL A 293 7.98 8.70 12.06
C VAL A 293 9.42 8.25 12.31
N ILE A 294 9.90 8.29 13.56
CA ILE A 294 11.26 7.90 13.92
C ILE A 294 11.45 6.39 13.77
N TYR A 295 10.64 5.56 14.44
CA TYR A 295 10.86 4.11 14.40
C TYR A 295 10.53 3.51 13.03
N ALA A 296 9.52 4.04 12.33
CA ALA A 296 9.20 3.61 10.96
C ALA A 296 10.31 4.01 10.00
N SER A 297 11.00 5.15 10.21
CA SER A 297 12.20 5.46 9.42
C SER A 297 13.29 4.42 9.58
N CYS A 298 13.59 4.00 10.83
CA CYS A 298 14.58 2.97 11.12
C CYS A 298 14.22 1.62 10.46
N LEU A 299 12.99 1.15 10.66
CA LEU A 299 12.51 -0.09 10.05
C LEU A 299 12.45 0.02 8.52
N GLY A 300 12.07 1.18 7.99
CA GLY A 300 12.10 1.52 6.57
C GLY A 300 13.48 1.33 5.95
N VAL A 301 14.52 1.82 6.60
CA VAL A 301 15.93 1.61 6.20
C VAL A 301 16.29 0.12 6.20
N ALA A 302 15.91 -0.62 7.25
CA ALA A 302 16.18 -2.05 7.36
C ALA A 302 15.52 -2.85 6.22
N LEU A 303 14.27 -2.55 5.91
CA LEU A 303 13.49 -3.22 4.87
C LEU A 303 13.93 -2.82 3.46
N ALA A 304 14.31 -1.55 3.23
CA ALA A 304 14.94 -1.14 1.98
C ALA A 304 16.26 -1.87 1.75
N TYR A 305 17.07 -2.07 2.80
CA TYR A 305 18.29 -2.87 2.72
C TYR A 305 18.00 -4.35 2.44
N LEU A 306 17.00 -4.94 3.10
CA LEU A 306 16.54 -6.31 2.85
C LEU A 306 16.12 -6.50 1.39
N TYR A 307 15.31 -5.57 0.86
CA TYR A 307 14.90 -5.57 -0.53
C TYR A 307 16.11 -5.46 -1.47
N LEU A 308 17.04 -4.55 -1.19
CA LEU A 308 18.22 -4.35 -2.05
C LEU A 308 19.06 -5.63 -2.16
N LYS A 309 19.19 -6.40 -1.07
CA LYS A 309 19.97 -7.65 -1.01
C LYS A 309 19.24 -8.85 -1.61
N THR A 310 17.96 -8.99 -1.34
CA THR A 310 17.17 -10.14 -1.82
C THR A 310 16.61 -9.95 -3.23
N ARG A 311 16.38 -8.68 -3.62
CA ARG A 311 15.63 -8.27 -4.82
C ARG A 311 14.30 -9.02 -4.93
N ASN A 312 13.65 -9.22 -3.79
CA ASN A 312 12.39 -9.93 -3.65
C ASN A 312 11.53 -9.22 -2.59
N LEU A 313 10.26 -8.94 -2.91
CA LEU A 313 9.34 -8.29 -1.98
C LEU A 313 8.79 -9.22 -0.91
N LEU A 314 8.67 -10.52 -1.21
CA LEU A 314 8.08 -11.50 -0.29
C LEU A 314 8.66 -11.44 1.14
N PRO A 315 9.99 -11.44 1.35
CA PRO A 315 10.52 -11.36 2.72
C PRO A 315 10.22 -10.03 3.40
N CYS A 316 10.13 -8.92 2.65
CA CYS A 316 9.77 -7.60 3.18
C CYS A 316 8.29 -7.55 3.58
N ILE A 317 7.41 -8.13 2.76
CA ILE A 317 5.97 -8.25 3.03
C ILE A 317 5.73 -9.06 4.30
N ILE A 318 6.37 -10.23 4.43
CA ILE A 318 6.18 -11.12 5.59
C ILE A 318 6.60 -10.44 6.88
N ILE A 319 7.79 -9.84 6.92
CA ILE A 319 8.28 -9.19 8.15
C ILE A 319 7.46 -7.93 8.47
N HIS A 320 7.11 -7.10 7.49
CA HIS A 320 6.32 -5.90 7.73
C HIS A 320 4.92 -6.25 8.24
N TYR A 321 4.25 -7.19 7.57
CA TYR A 321 2.99 -7.76 8.06
C TYR A 321 3.13 -8.29 9.50
N SER A 322 4.22 -8.99 9.82
CA SER A 322 4.44 -9.52 11.17
C SER A 322 4.63 -8.41 12.20
N ILE A 323 5.35 -7.34 11.84
CA ILE A 323 5.54 -6.15 12.68
C ILE A 323 4.18 -5.51 12.99
N ASP A 324 3.34 -5.31 11.98
CA ASP A 324 2.07 -4.59 12.11
C ASP A 324 0.95 -5.42 12.72
N SER A 325 1.00 -6.75 12.60
CA SER A 325 0.00 -7.65 13.20
C SER A 325 0.46 -8.20 14.54
N ILE A 326 1.53 -9.00 14.56
CA ILE A 326 2.03 -9.67 15.76
C ILE A 326 2.63 -8.64 16.72
N GLY A 327 3.30 -7.61 16.22
CA GLY A 327 3.87 -6.56 17.07
C GLY A 327 2.82 -5.85 17.94
N GLN A 328 1.58 -5.68 17.45
CA GLN A 328 0.49 -5.05 18.22
C GLN A 328 0.17 -5.78 19.52
N ILE A 329 0.39 -7.10 19.56
CA ILE A 329 0.21 -7.91 20.78
C ILE A 329 1.21 -7.47 21.87
N PHE A 330 2.43 -7.10 21.48
CA PHE A 330 3.53 -6.77 22.39
C PHE A 330 3.68 -5.26 22.64
N LEU A 331 3.03 -4.41 21.83
CA LEU A 331 2.99 -2.96 22.02
C LEU A 331 2.09 -2.53 23.18
N MET A 332 1.28 -3.43 23.76
CA MET A 332 0.39 -3.17 24.91
C MET A 332 1.11 -3.18 26.27
N GLY A 333 2.42 -3.00 26.28
CA GLY A 333 3.20 -2.85 27.51
C GLY A 333 2.78 -1.59 28.27
N THR A 334 2.71 -1.69 29.59
CA THR A 334 2.54 -0.50 30.46
C THR A 334 3.91 0.04 30.82
N PHE A 335 4.16 1.31 30.46
CA PHE A 335 5.41 2.00 30.77
C PHE A 335 5.22 2.92 31.99
N LEU A 336 6.29 3.08 32.78
CA LEU A 336 6.24 3.88 34.01
C LEU A 336 5.96 5.37 33.75
N ASN A 337 6.39 5.88 32.60
CA ASN A 337 6.20 7.27 32.17
C ASN A 337 6.37 7.38 30.64
N ASN A 338 6.06 8.55 30.09
CA ASN A 338 6.18 8.85 28.66
C ASN A 338 7.62 8.74 28.14
N PHE A 339 8.62 9.01 28.99
CA PHE A 339 10.03 8.89 28.61
C PHE A 339 10.41 7.44 28.31
N ASN A 340 10.03 6.50 29.18
CA ASN A 340 10.24 5.07 28.96
C ASN A 340 9.48 4.57 27.72
N ALA A 341 8.25 5.06 27.50
CA ALA A 341 7.49 4.74 26.29
C ALA A 341 8.19 5.24 25.01
N SER A 342 8.75 6.46 25.01
CA SER A 342 9.56 6.96 23.89
C SER A 342 10.81 6.15 23.66
N LEU A 343 11.53 5.78 24.71
CA LEU A 343 12.74 4.95 24.59
C LEU A 343 12.39 3.58 24.00
N PHE A 344 11.29 2.97 24.46
CA PHE A 344 10.79 1.73 23.90
C PHE A 344 10.45 1.87 22.40
N ALA A 345 9.71 2.91 22.02
CA ALA A 345 9.36 3.15 20.63
C ALA A 345 10.62 3.37 19.75
N ILE A 346 11.52 4.23 20.18
CA ILE A 346 12.71 4.60 19.39
C ILE A 346 13.71 3.43 19.32
N PHE A 347 14.05 2.82 20.45
CA PHE A 347 15.09 1.79 20.51
C PHE A 347 14.54 0.38 20.35
N GLY A 348 13.47 0.03 21.07
CA GLY A 348 12.88 -1.30 21.08
C GLY A 348 12.16 -1.67 19.78
N VAL A 349 11.43 -0.71 19.18
CA VAL A 349 10.75 -0.91 17.88
C VAL A 349 11.62 -0.49 16.70
N GLY A 350 12.37 0.62 16.82
CA GLY A 350 13.11 1.23 15.71
C GLY A 350 14.56 0.79 15.58
N VAL A 351 15.44 1.42 16.36
CA VAL A 351 16.89 1.39 16.17
C VAL A 351 17.48 0.00 16.37
N PHE A 352 17.16 -0.67 17.47
CA PHE A 352 17.77 -1.96 17.80
C PHE A 352 17.35 -3.07 16.80
N PRO A 353 16.05 -3.24 16.48
CA PRO A 353 15.66 -4.16 15.42
C PRO A 353 16.28 -3.84 14.06
N MET A 354 16.34 -2.56 13.66
CA MET A 354 17.01 -2.15 12.42
C MET A 354 18.45 -2.66 12.35
N LEU A 355 19.24 -2.44 13.42
CA LEU A 355 20.62 -2.88 13.48
C LEU A 355 20.74 -4.41 13.39
N LEU A 356 19.92 -5.14 14.14
CA LEU A 356 19.92 -6.61 14.13
C LEU A 356 19.49 -7.19 12.79
N ILE A 357 18.47 -6.62 12.15
CA ILE A 357 18.00 -7.01 10.82
C ILE A 357 19.14 -6.83 9.80
N ILE A 358 19.78 -5.65 9.79
CA ILE A 358 20.89 -5.36 8.87
C ILE A 358 22.08 -6.31 9.13
N LEU A 359 22.42 -6.57 10.39
CA LEU A 359 23.49 -7.47 10.77
C LEU A 359 23.20 -8.91 10.32
N LEU A 360 21.99 -9.43 10.59
CA LEU A 360 21.60 -10.79 10.20
C LEU A 360 21.67 -10.95 8.68
N ILE A 361 21.16 -9.97 7.93
CA ILE A 361 21.24 -9.98 6.46
C ILE A 361 22.71 -9.97 5.99
N LYS A 362 23.60 -9.19 6.62
CA LYS A 362 25.03 -9.17 6.29
C LYS A 362 25.70 -10.52 6.53
N VAL A 363 25.43 -11.15 7.67
CA VAL A 363 26.00 -12.46 8.04
C VAL A 363 25.54 -13.53 7.05
N LEU A 364 24.24 -13.58 6.76
CA LEU A 364 23.67 -14.55 5.82
C LEU A 364 24.17 -14.34 4.39
N ALA A 365 24.32 -13.09 3.94
CA ALA A 365 24.88 -12.79 2.63
C ALA A 365 26.36 -13.18 2.50
N LYS A 366 27.17 -13.02 3.55
CA LYS A 366 28.58 -13.45 3.57
C LYS A 366 28.70 -14.97 3.44
N TYR A 367 27.80 -15.71 4.10
CA TYR A 367 27.79 -17.18 4.04
C TYR A 367 27.45 -17.72 2.64
N GLU A 368 26.62 -17.02 1.87
CA GLU A 368 26.31 -17.39 0.47
C GLU A 368 27.48 -17.16 -0.49
N LEU A 369 28.36 -16.18 -0.21
CA LEU A 369 29.57 -15.93 -1.02
C LEU A 369 30.68 -16.95 -0.76
N ILE A 370 30.70 -17.58 0.42
CA ILE A 370 31.70 -18.60 0.78
C ILE A 370 31.33 -19.99 0.21
N LYS A 371 30.03 -20.21 -0.08
CA LYS A 371 29.52 -21.47 -0.64
C LYS A 371 29.47 -21.50 -2.18
N ARG A 372 29.79 -20.39 -2.84
CA ARG A 372 29.95 -20.29 -4.29
C ARG A 372 31.43 -20.19 -4.61
#